data_AF-A0A0B1KIY5-F1
#
_entry.id   AF-A0A0B1KIY5-F1
#
_cell.length_a   1.000
_cell.length_b   1.000
_cell.length_c   1.000
_cell.angle_alpha   90.00
_cell.angle_beta   90.00
_cell.angle_gamma   90.00
#
_symmetry.space_group_name_H-M   'P 1'
#
loop_
_entity.id
_entity.type
_entity.pdbx_description
1 polymer ?
#
loop_
_entity_poly.entity_id
_entity_poly.type
_entity_poly.pdbx_seq_one_letter_code
_entity_poly.pdbx_strand_id
1 'polypeptide(L)'
;MKNEVDNVITLVQPKSEEEGLLNVVITDRKSGEQKCCQHIRTTISEVNRTITCNRCGLALDPFELVLDRARNGENIVSEIKSLYAKRDALREAVAKLEREEKNAKARLRAARTAILYAENDLKNIEQEVNR
;
A
#
# COMPACT_ATOMS: atom_id res chain seq x y z
N MET A 1 57.30 -29.21 25.61
CA MET A 1 55.89 -28.77 25.56
C MET A 1 55.55 -28.59 24.10
N LYS A 2 54.59 -29.35 23.56
CA LYS A 2 54.16 -29.26 22.16
C LYS A 2 53.28 -28.02 22.03
N ASN A 3 53.70 -27.05 21.23
CA ASN A 3 52.97 -25.80 21.09
C ASN A 3 51.71 -26.03 20.23
N GLU A 4 50.56 -25.90 20.87
CA GLU A 4 49.21 -25.91 20.29
C GLU A 4 48.96 -24.65 19.44
N VAL A 5 49.41 -24.65 18.19
CA VAL A 5 49.03 -23.62 17.20
C VAL A 5 48.45 -24.19 15.91
N ASP A 6 48.19 -25.50 15.86
CA ASP A 6 47.69 -26.22 14.67
C ASP A 6 46.28 -25.80 14.20
N ASN A 7 45.60 -24.90 14.92
CA ASN A 7 44.24 -24.44 14.58
C ASN A 7 44.18 -22.99 14.10
N VAL A 8 45.33 -22.32 13.92
CA VAL A 8 45.37 -20.92 13.44
C VAL A 8 45.70 -20.90 11.96
N ILE A 9 44.68 -20.77 11.11
CA ILE A 9 44.88 -20.50 9.68
C ILE A 9 45.19 -19.01 9.53
N THR A 10 46.47 -18.68 9.34
CA THR A 10 46.88 -17.34 8.90
C THR A 10 46.36 -17.11 7.48
N LEU A 11 45.39 -16.21 7.35
CA LEU A 11 44.93 -15.72 6.04
C LEU A 11 46.07 -14.91 5.40
N VAL A 12 46.82 -15.54 4.51
CA VAL A 12 47.83 -14.87 3.69
C VAL A 12 47.10 -14.19 2.53
N GLN A 13 47.26 -12.88 2.38
CA GLN A 13 46.77 -12.21 1.18
C GLN A 13 47.57 -12.74 -0.02
N PRO A 14 46.88 -13.15 -1.10
CA PRO A 14 47.55 -13.67 -2.28
C PRO A 14 48.51 -12.61 -2.84
N LYS A 15 49.68 -13.06 -3.28
CA LYS A 15 50.67 -12.17 -3.90
C LYS A 15 50.15 -11.70 -5.25
N SER A 16 50.56 -10.53 -5.74
CA SER A 16 50.09 -9.95 -7.01
C SER A 16 50.26 -10.89 -8.23
N GLU A 17 51.22 -11.82 -8.18
CA GLU A 17 51.45 -12.82 -9.23
C GLU A 17 50.39 -13.95 -9.23
N GLU A 18 49.66 -14.15 -8.13
CA GLU A 18 48.62 -15.16 -7.97
C GLU A 18 47.24 -14.70 -8.46
N GLU A 19 47.06 -13.40 -8.77
CA GLU A 19 45.82 -12.87 -9.38
C GLU A 19 45.54 -13.52 -10.75
N GLY A 20 46.58 -13.95 -11.47
CA GLY A 20 46.47 -14.66 -12.74
C GLY A 20 45.95 -16.10 -12.64
N LEU A 21 45.81 -16.65 -11.43
CA LEU A 21 45.22 -17.98 -11.20
C LEU A 21 43.69 -17.95 -11.20
N LEU A 22 43.07 -16.76 -11.21
CA LEU A 22 41.63 -16.62 -11.28
C LEU A 22 41.13 -16.86 -12.69
N ASN A 23 40.35 -17.92 -12.89
CA ASN A 23 39.64 -18.19 -14.14
C ASN A 23 38.50 -17.19 -14.44
N VAL A 24 38.27 -16.22 -13.54
CA VAL A 24 37.16 -15.28 -13.61
C VAL A 24 37.70 -13.87 -13.43
N VAL A 25 37.47 -13.03 -14.45
CA VAL A 25 37.78 -11.60 -14.40
C VAL A 25 36.47 -10.84 -14.28
N ILE A 26 36.33 -10.06 -13.21
CA ILE A 26 35.18 -9.18 -13.03
C ILE A 26 35.49 -7.86 -13.74
N THR A 27 34.85 -7.61 -14.87
CA THR A 27 34.88 -6.31 -15.56
C THR A 27 33.69 -5.46 -15.13
N ASP A 28 33.81 -4.13 -15.24
CA ASP A 28 32.70 -3.18 -15.11
C ASP A 28 31.92 -3.27 -13.78
N ARG A 29 32.63 -3.24 -12.64
CA ARG A 29 31.98 -3.24 -11.32
C ARG A 29 31.01 -2.06 -11.20
N LYS A 30 29.75 -2.38 -10.88
CA LYS A 30 28.70 -1.38 -10.66
C LYS A 30 29.09 -0.39 -9.55
N SER A 31 29.03 0.90 -9.85
CA SER A 31 29.07 1.97 -8.85
C SER A 31 27.87 1.89 -7.90
N GLY A 32 27.92 2.57 -6.75
CA GLY A 32 26.81 2.56 -5.78
C GLY A 32 25.48 3.03 -6.39
N GLU A 33 25.51 4.06 -7.21
CA GLU A 33 24.34 4.60 -7.93
C GLU A 33 23.81 3.61 -8.98
N GLN A 34 24.72 2.87 -9.62
CA GLN A 34 24.40 1.81 -10.57
C GLN A 34 23.83 0.54 -9.92
N LYS A 35 23.70 0.49 -8.58
CA LYS A 35 23.04 -0.63 -7.90
C LYS A 35 21.54 -0.40 -7.70
N CYS A 36 21.09 0.85 -7.77
CA CYS A 36 19.72 1.21 -7.38
C CYS A 36 19.05 2.07 -8.45
N CYS A 37 18.39 1.44 -9.41
CA CYS A 37 17.49 2.15 -10.32
C CYS A 37 16.04 1.93 -9.90
N GLN A 38 15.29 3.03 -9.74
CA GLN A 38 13.87 3.02 -9.37
C GLN A 38 12.92 3.18 -10.58
N HIS A 39 13.46 3.23 -11.79
CA HIS A 39 12.65 3.45 -12.98
C HIS A 39 11.91 2.19 -13.43
N ILE A 40 10.65 2.39 -13.81
CA ILE A 40 9.72 1.31 -14.16
C ILE A 40 9.90 0.82 -15.61
N ARG A 41 10.38 1.68 -16.52
CA ARG A 41 10.48 1.32 -17.95
C ARG A 41 11.81 0.62 -18.24
N THR A 42 11.72 -0.60 -18.74
CA THR A 42 12.87 -1.47 -19.02
C THR A 42 12.83 -2.00 -20.45
N THR A 43 14.00 -2.23 -21.03
CA THR A 43 14.18 -2.94 -22.30
C THR A 43 14.86 -4.26 -22.02
N ILE A 44 14.36 -5.32 -22.65
CA ILE A 44 14.87 -6.67 -22.52
C ILE A 44 15.53 -7.04 -23.83
N SER A 45 16.80 -7.46 -23.77
CA SER A 45 17.50 -8.03 -24.91
C SER A 45 17.46 -9.56 -24.81
N GLU A 46 16.78 -10.21 -25.74
CA GLU A 46 16.74 -11.69 -25.80
C GLU A 46 18.11 -12.27 -26.13
N VAL A 47 18.82 -11.64 -27.08
CA VAL A 47 20.15 -12.09 -27.54
C VAL A 47 21.17 -12.03 -26.41
N ASN A 48 21.23 -10.90 -25.70
CA ASN A 48 22.22 -10.69 -24.65
C ASN A 48 21.73 -11.16 -23.27
N ARG A 49 20.46 -11.57 -23.16
CA ARG A 49 19.78 -11.93 -21.90
C ARG A 49 19.96 -10.87 -20.81
N THR A 50 19.93 -9.61 -21.20
CA THR A 50 20.11 -8.47 -20.30
C THR A 50 18.84 -7.63 -20.22
N ILE A 51 18.59 -7.05 -19.05
CA ILE A 51 17.54 -6.09 -18.84
C ILE A 51 18.19 -4.75 -18.54
N THR A 52 17.76 -3.70 -19.25
CA THR A 52 18.28 -2.35 -19.07
C THR A 52 17.17 -1.38 -18.77
N CYS A 53 17.46 -0.33 -18.00
CA CYS A 53 16.54 0.76 -17.78
C CYS A 53 16.48 1.68 -19.01
N ASN A 54 15.28 2.05 -19.46
CA ASN A 54 15.11 2.93 -20.63
C ASN A 54 15.46 4.39 -20.34
N ARG A 55 15.51 4.78 -19.06
CA ARG A 55 15.83 6.16 -18.64
C ARG A 55 17.30 6.37 -18.35
N CYS A 56 17.90 5.50 -17.53
CA CYS A 56 19.30 5.66 -17.12
C CYS A 56 20.26 4.69 -17.84
N GLY A 57 19.77 3.80 -18.70
CA GLY A 57 20.59 2.82 -19.42
C GLY A 57 21.16 1.71 -18.52
N LEU A 58 20.85 1.73 -17.22
CA LEU A 58 21.46 0.83 -16.26
C LEU A 58 21.05 -0.64 -16.49
N ALA A 59 22.02 -1.54 -16.47
CA ALA A 59 21.78 -2.99 -16.44
C ALA A 59 21.16 -3.40 -15.09
N LEU A 60 19.92 -3.86 -15.14
CA LEU A 60 19.14 -4.32 -14.01
C LEU A 60 19.38 -5.81 -13.78
N ASP A 61 19.29 -6.21 -12.52
CA ASP A 61 19.24 -7.62 -12.17
C ASP A 61 17.83 -8.18 -12.50
N PRO A 62 17.72 -9.29 -13.26
CA PRO A 62 16.42 -9.85 -13.63
C PRO A 62 15.59 -10.34 -12.45
N PHE A 63 16.21 -10.98 -11.45
CA PHE A 63 15.48 -11.55 -10.32
C PHE A 63 14.98 -10.45 -9.38
N GLU A 64 15.80 -9.45 -9.09
CA GLU A 64 15.38 -8.28 -8.31
C GLU A 64 14.22 -7.54 -8.99
N LEU A 65 14.29 -7.36 -10.32
CA LEU A 65 13.20 -6.74 -11.06
C LEU A 65 11.91 -7.54 -10.96
N VAL A 66 11.96 -8.86 -11.18
CA VAL A 66 10.77 -9.73 -11.08
C VAL A 66 10.19 -9.71 -9.68
N LEU A 67 11.03 -9.76 -8.65
CA LEU A 67 10.62 -9.72 -7.25
C LEU A 67 9.93 -8.40 -6.89
N ASP A 68 10.49 -7.28 -7.33
CA ASP A 68 9.88 -5.95 -7.15
C ASP A 68 8.49 -5.88 -7.81
N ARG A 69 8.34 -6.42 -9.03
CA ARG A 69 7.05 -6.47 -9.72
C ARG A 69 6.04 -7.38 -9.03
N ALA A 70 6.48 -8.52 -8.52
CA ALA A 70 5.61 -9.41 -7.75
C ALA A 70 5.07 -8.71 -6.49
N ARG A 71 5.96 -8.09 -5.71
CA ARG A 71 5.58 -7.31 -4.50
C ARG A 71 4.63 -6.17 -4.83
N ASN A 72 4.91 -5.42 -5.90
CA ASN A 72 4.03 -4.35 -6.35
C ASN A 72 2.64 -4.89 -6.73
N GLY A 73 2.59 -5.99 -7.48
CA GLY A 73 1.35 -6.67 -7.84
C GLY A 73 0.54 -7.13 -6.62
N GLU A 74 1.19 -7.74 -5.63
CA GLU A 74 0.56 -8.14 -4.36
C GLU A 74 -0.03 -6.93 -3.62
N ASN A 75 0.72 -5.83 -3.53
CA ASN A 75 0.28 -4.60 -2.89
C ASN A 75 -0.96 -4.01 -3.61
N ILE A 76 -0.93 -3.91 -4.94
CA ILE A 76 -2.07 -3.40 -5.72
C ILE A 76 -3.32 -4.24 -5.46
N VAL A 77 -3.20 -5.57 -5.50
CA VAL A 77 -4.35 -6.47 -5.26
C VAL A 77 -4.89 -6.31 -3.83
N SER A 78 -3.99 -6.18 -2.85
CA SER A 78 -4.35 -5.92 -1.44
C SER A 78 -5.08 -4.59 -1.29
N GLU A 79 -4.58 -3.52 -1.92
CA GLU A 79 -5.19 -2.19 -1.91
C GLU A 79 -6.57 -2.21 -2.54
N ILE A 80 -6.73 -2.84 -3.71
CA ILE A 80 -8.03 -2.98 -4.38
C ILE A 80 -9.05 -3.64 -3.46
N LYS A 81 -8.67 -4.74 -2.78
CA LYS A 81 -9.56 -5.40 -1.80
C LYS A 81 -9.95 -4.46 -0.67
N SER A 82 -8.99 -3.71 -0.12
CA SER A 82 -9.24 -2.74 0.94
C SER A 82 -10.20 -1.62 0.51
N LEU A 83 -10.08 -1.15 -0.75
CA LEU A 83 -10.95 -0.12 -1.31
C LEU A 83 -12.38 -0.64 -1.51
N TYR A 84 -12.54 -1.88 -1.95
CA TYR A 84 -13.86 -2.51 -2.03
C TYR A 84 -14.52 -2.62 -0.66
N ALA A 85 -13.79 -3.07 0.36
CA ALA A 85 -14.31 -3.13 1.73
C ALA A 85 -14.74 -1.75 2.25
N LYS A 86 -13.92 -0.71 2.01
CA LYS A 86 -14.25 0.69 2.38
C LYS A 86 -15.50 1.19 1.66
N ARG A 87 -15.62 0.92 0.35
CA ARG A 87 -16.80 1.28 -0.45
C ARG A 87 -18.07 0.66 0.14
N ASP A 88 -18.01 -0.63 0.48
CA ASP A 88 -19.18 -1.36 0.96
C ASP A 88 -19.59 -0.88 2.36
N ALA A 89 -18.62 -0.63 3.25
CA ALA A 89 -18.87 -0.01 4.56
C ALA A 89 -19.50 1.38 4.43
N LEU A 90 -19.04 2.21 3.48
CA LEU A 90 -19.62 3.54 3.23
C LEU A 90 -21.05 3.46 2.70
N ARG A 91 -21.34 2.51 1.79
CA ARG A 91 -22.71 2.29 1.30
C ARG A 91 -23.65 1.89 2.42
N GLU A 92 -23.20 1.01 3.31
CA GLU A 92 -23.99 0.55 4.45
C GLU A 92 -24.23 1.69 5.46
N ALA A 93 -23.20 2.52 5.71
CA ALA A 93 -23.32 3.71 6.54
C ALA A 93 -24.31 4.73 5.96
N VAL A 94 -24.25 5.01 4.65
CA VAL A 94 -25.21 5.90 3.97
C VAL A 94 -26.63 5.34 4.08
N ALA A 95 -26.84 4.07 3.78
CA ALA A 95 -28.15 3.44 3.87
C ALA A 95 -28.72 3.45 5.31
N LYS A 96 -27.85 3.42 6.33
CA LYS A 96 -28.24 3.59 7.73
C LYS A 96 -28.65 5.03 8.03
N LEU A 97 -27.84 6.01 7.62
CA LEU A 97 -28.13 7.42 7.82
C LEU A 97 -29.43 7.85 7.14
N GLU A 98 -29.71 7.37 5.92
CA GLU A 98 -30.97 7.64 5.22
C GLU A 98 -32.19 7.12 5.99
N ARG A 99 -32.07 5.95 6.63
CA ARG A 99 -33.13 5.39 7.49
C ARG A 99 -33.31 6.24 8.75
N GLU A 100 -32.22 6.64 9.38
CA GLU A 100 -32.25 7.51 10.56
C GLU A 100 -32.88 8.88 10.24
N GLU A 101 -32.54 9.47 9.10
CA GLU A 101 -33.12 10.72 8.62
C GLU A 101 -34.64 10.59 8.40
N LYS A 102 -35.07 9.51 7.72
CA LYS A 102 -36.51 9.22 7.52
C LYS A 102 -37.24 9.09 8.85
N ASN A 103 -36.65 8.38 9.81
CA ASN A 103 -37.21 8.21 11.16
C ASN A 103 -37.29 9.54 11.92
N ALA A 104 -36.23 10.35 11.87
CA ALA A 104 -36.22 11.67 12.48
C ALA A 104 -37.29 12.60 11.88
N LYS A 105 -37.42 12.62 10.55
CA LYS A 105 -38.49 13.35 9.84
C LYS A 105 -39.89 12.87 10.22
N ALA A 106 -40.07 11.56 10.44
CA ALA A 106 -41.34 11.04 10.93
C ALA A 106 -41.65 11.51 12.36
N ARG A 107 -40.67 11.47 13.27
CA ARG A 107 -40.80 11.98 14.64
C ARG A 107 -41.13 13.47 14.68
N LEU A 108 -40.47 14.28 13.87
CA LEU A 108 -40.74 15.72 13.77
C LEU A 108 -42.16 15.99 13.28
N ARG A 109 -42.65 15.24 12.29
CA ARG A 109 -44.04 15.35 11.82
C ARG A 109 -45.04 14.99 12.91
N ALA A 110 -44.81 13.90 13.63
CA ALA A 110 -45.68 13.49 14.74
C ALA A 110 -45.71 14.54 15.86
N ALA A 111 -44.55 15.08 16.25
CA ALA A 111 -44.46 16.14 17.25
C ALA A 111 -45.21 17.41 16.82
N ARG A 112 -45.05 17.83 15.55
CA ARG A 112 -45.78 18.97 14.99
C ARG A 112 -47.30 18.77 15.06
N THR A 113 -47.77 17.59 14.70
CA THR A 113 -49.20 17.25 14.79
C THR A 113 -49.69 17.28 16.23
N ALA A 114 -48.94 16.72 17.18
CA ALA A 114 -49.29 16.73 18.60
C ALA A 114 -49.37 18.16 19.18
N ILE A 115 -48.42 19.03 18.82
CA ILE A 115 -48.46 20.45 19.21
C ILE A 115 -49.73 21.11 18.66
N LEU A 116 -50.06 20.90 17.39
CA LEU A 116 -51.23 21.52 16.77
C LEU A 116 -52.54 21.04 17.41
N TYR A 117 -52.64 19.78 17.83
CA TYR A 117 -53.77 19.30 18.61
C TYR A 117 -53.85 19.99 19.98
N ALA A 118 -52.75 20.05 20.72
CA ALA A 118 -52.70 20.73 22.02
C ALA A 118 -53.06 22.23 21.91
N GLU A 119 -52.60 22.92 20.87
CA GLU A 119 -52.97 24.32 20.60
C GLU A 119 -54.46 24.50 20.34
N ASN A 120 -55.09 23.55 19.63
CA ASN A 120 -56.53 23.59 19.40
C ASN A 120 -57.32 23.30 20.68
N ASP A 121 -56.90 22.33 21.48
CA ASP A 121 -57.52 22.01 22.77
C ASP A 121 -57.46 23.22 23.72
N LEU A 122 -56.32 23.91 23.79
CA LEU A 122 -56.17 25.14 24.56
C LEU A 122 -57.15 26.23 24.11
N LYS A 123 -57.27 26.47 22.79
CA LYS A 123 -58.21 27.46 22.25
C LYS A 123 -59.66 27.12 22.57
N ASN A 124 -60.04 25.85 22.52
CA ASN A 124 -61.39 25.41 22.85
C ASN A 124 -61.70 25.67 24.34
N ILE A 125 -60.76 25.34 25.23
CA ILE A 125 -60.89 25.61 26.67
C ILE A 125 -61.01 27.11 26.94
N GLU A 126 -60.18 27.95 26.28
CA GLU A 126 -60.26 29.41 26.42
C GLU A 126 -61.62 29.97 25.96
N GLN A 127 -62.22 29.40 24.91
CA GLN A 127 -63.55 29.81 24.44
C GLN A 127 -64.67 29.37 25.39
N GLU A 128 -64.55 28.21 26.02
CA GLU A 128 -65.50 27.73 27.03
C GLU A 128 -65.45 28.55 28.32
N VAL A 129 -64.26 28.97 28.76
CA VAL A 129 -64.07 29.80 29.96
C VAL A 129 -64.55 31.24 29.77
N ASN A 130 -64.47 31.77 28.53
CA ASN A 130 -64.92 33.13 28.21
C ASN A 130 -66.40 33.23 27.79
N ARG A 131 -67.16 32.13 27.85
CA ARG A 131 -68.63 32.10 27.67
C ARG A 131 -69.35 32.27 29.00
#